data_AF-A0A2L1GQN7-F1
#
_entry.id   AF-A0A2L1GQN7-F1
#
_cell.length_a   1.000
_cell.length_b   1.000
_cell.length_c   1.000
_cell.angle_alpha   90.00
_cell.angle_beta   90.00
_cell.angle_gamma   90.00
#
_symmetry.space_group_name_H-M   'P 1'
#
loop_
_entity.id
_entity.type
_entity.pdbx_description
1 polymer ?
#
loop_
_entity_poly.entity_id
_entity_poly.type
_entity_poly.pdbx_seq_one_letter_code
_entity_poly.pdbx_strand_id
1 'polypeptide(L)'
;MSLGRRQAEQKSMWLIYDQLPQSQGHVFYERLQKLLRQKAFDAFLEKLCAPFYAEKLGRRSIPPGRYFRMLLIGYFEGIDSERGICWRCADSLSLREFLQLGPTESVPDHSSLSLLSH
;
A
#
# COMPACT_ATOMS: atom_id res chain seq x y z
N MET A 1 -1.04 -4.76 46.52
CA MET A 1 -0.51 -4.41 45.18
C MET A 1 -1.46 -3.42 44.54
N SER A 2 -1.06 -2.17 44.31
CA SER A 2 -1.90 -1.17 43.62
C SER A 2 -1.52 -1.07 42.14
N LEU A 3 -2.51 -0.87 41.25
CA LEU A 3 -2.27 -0.65 39.82
C LEU A 3 -1.57 0.71 39.61
N GLY A 4 -0.41 0.69 38.97
CA GLY A 4 0.26 1.90 38.49
C GLY A 4 -0.57 2.61 37.42
N ARG A 5 -0.80 3.92 37.60
CA ARG A 5 -1.48 4.75 36.59
C ARG A 5 -0.51 5.12 35.48
N ARG A 6 -0.85 4.79 34.24
CA ARG A 6 -0.08 5.20 33.05
C ARG A 6 -0.37 6.67 32.77
N GLN A 7 0.64 7.52 32.95
CA GLN A 7 0.57 8.93 32.56
C GLN A 7 0.64 9.00 31.02
N ALA A 8 -0.44 9.41 30.39
CA ALA A 8 -0.46 9.65 28.96
C ALA A 8 0.20 11.01 28.68
N GLU A 9 1.52 11.00 28.48
CA GLU A 9 2.22 12.12 27.85
C GLU A 9 1.84 12.12 26.36
N GLN A 10 0.91 12.99 25.96
CA GLN A 10 0.73 13.32 24.55
C GLN A 10 1.88 14.26 24.14
N LYS A 11 3.01 13.67 23.72
CA LYS A 11 4.08 14.41 23.05
C LYS A 11 3.60 14.77 21.64
N SER A 12 3.58 16.06 21.33
CA SER A 12 3.49 16.53 19.95
C SER A 12 4.70 16.00 19.19
N MET A 13 4.51 14.92 18.44
CA MET A 13 5.57 14.18 17.79
C MET A 13 5.72 14.68 16.35
N TRP A 14 6.50 15.74 16.18
CA TRP A 14 7.00 16.16 14.87
C TRP A 14 8.11 15.19 14.45
N LEU A 15 7.74 14.14 13.74
CA LEU A 15 8.69 13.22 13.11
C LEU A 15 8.88 13.59 11.65
N ILE A 16 10.13 13.63 11.22
CA ILE A 16 10.48 13.67 9.81
C ILE A 16 10.38 12.22 9.30
N TYR A 17 9.91 12.02 8.06
CA TYR A 17 9.67 10.69 7.49
C TYR A 17 10.89 9.76 7.55
N ASP A 18 12.10 10.31 7.40
CA ASP A 18 13.38 9.59 7.50
C ASP A 18 13.78 9.22 8.94
N GLN A 19 13.14 9.83 9.94
CA GLN A 19 13.32 9.54 11.36
C GLN A 19 12.28 8.56 11.90
N LEU A 20 11.31 8.13 11.08
CA LEU A 20 10.41 7.06 11.52
C LEU A 20 11.25 5.81 11.76
N PRO A 21 11.15 5.18 12.94
CA PRO A 21 11.77 3.89 13.14
C PRO A 21 11.17 2.95 12.10
N GLN A 22 11.98 2.59 11.11
CA GLN A 22 11.61 1.53 10.21
C GLN A 22 11.44 0.30 11.10
N SER A 23 10.24 -0.28 11.10
CA SER A 23 10.08 -1.61 11.67
C SER A 23 11.07 -2.54 10.95
N GLN A 24 11.24 -3.77 11.41
CA GLN A 24 11.84 -4.80 10.56
C GLN A 24 10.87 -5.11 9.41
N GLY A 25 10.62 -4.10 8.56
CA GLY A 25 9.75 -4.09 7.41
C GLY A 25 9.96 -5.40 6.71
N HIS A 26 8.85 -6.07 6.41
CA HIS A 26 8.85 -7.45 5.98
C HIS A 26 9.90 -7.64 4.89
N VAL A 27 11.04 -8.24 5.24
CA VAL A 27 12.17 -8.51 4.33
C VAL A 27 11.65 -9.19 3.05
N PHE A 28 10.57 -9.93 3.20
CA PHE A 28 9.72 -10.43 2.13
C PHE A 28 9.31 -9.36 1.09
N TYR A 29 8.62 -8.28 1.48
CA TYR A 29 8.13 -7.26 0.54
C TYR A 29 9.25 -6.44 -0.09
N GLU A 30 10.37 -6.22 0.61
CA GLU A 30 11.55 -5.61 0.00
C GLU A 30 12.16 -6.49 -1.10
N ARG A 31 12.34 -7.79 -0.82
CA ARG A 31 12.86 -8.75 -1.79
C ARG A 31 11.90 -8.93 -2.96
N LEU A 32 10.59 -8.99 -2.68
CA LEU A 32 9.55 -9.06 -3.70
C LEU A 32 9.58 -7.80 -4.56
N GLN A 33 9.68 -6.60 -3.98
CA GLN A 33 9.77 -5.36 -4.75
C GLN A 33 10.99 -5.36 -5.67
N LYS A 34 12.16 -5.80 -5.19
CA LYS A 34 13.37 -5.94 -6.01
C LYS A 34 13.12 -6.89 -7.19
N LEU A 35 12.49 -8.04 -6.96
CA LEU A 35 12.16 -8.99 -8.01
C LEU A 35 11.17 -8.42 -9.03
N LEU A 36 10.08 -7.80 -8.58
CA LEU A 36 9.07 -7.18 -9.45
C LEU A 36 9.67 -6.07 -10.32
N ARG A 37 10.59 -5.25 -9.75
CA ARG A 37 11.33 -4.22 -10.49
C ARG A 37 12.26 -4.82 -11.54
N GLN A 38 13.03 -5.84 -11.19
CA GLN A 38 13.91 -6.54 -12.14
C GLN A 38 13.16 -7.12 -13.34
N LYS A 39 11.89 -7.51 -13.14
CA LYS A 39 11.03 -8.06 -14.19
C LYS A 39 10.15 -7.01 -14.89
N ALA A 40 10.34 -5.72 -14.60
CA ALA A 40 9.53 -4.62 -15.13
C ALA A 40 8.02 -4.88 -14.98
N PHE A 41 7.62 -5.47 -13.85
CA PHE A 41 6.25 -5.95 -13.60
C PHE A 41 5.20 -4.85 -13.77
N ASP A 42 5.45 -3.67 -13.22
CA ASP A 42 4.51 -2.55 -13.27
C ASP A 42 4.29 -2.09 -14.72
N ALA A 43 5.37 -1.91 -15.50
CA ALA A 43 5.31 -1.52 -16.91
C ALA A 43 4.65 -2.61 -17.78
N PHE A 44 4.89 -3.88 -17.48
CA PHE A 44 4.24 -5.00 -18.15
C PHE A 44 2.72 -4.96 -17.95
N LEU A 45 2.26 -4.77 -16.71
CA LEU A 45 0.84 -4.66 -16.40
C LEU A 45 0.21 -3.41 -16.99
N GLU A 46 0.89 -2.27 -16.94
CA GLU A 46 0.41 -1.03 -17.57
C GLU A 46 0.20 -1.21 -19.08
N LYS A 47 1.14 -1.86 -19.76
CA LYS A 47 0.99 -2.19 -21.18
C LYS A 47 -0.16 -3.15 -21.46
N LEU A 48 -0.32 -4.17 -20.62
CA LEU A 48 -1.38 -5.18 -20.78
C LEU A 48 -2.76 -4.61 -20.49
N CYS A 49 -2.88 -3.75 -19.48
CA CYS A 49 -4.13 -3.15 -19.05
C CYS A 49 -4.49 -1.88 -19.83
N ALA A 50 -3.58 -1.28 -20.60
CA ALA A 50 -3.81 -0.05 -21.35
C ALA A 50 -5.13 -0.04 -22.16
N PRO A 51 -5.52 -1.11 -22.88
CA PRO A 51 -6.79 -1.13 -23.64
C PRO A 51 -8.05 -1.04 -22.76
N PHE A 52 -7.95 -1.37 -21.48
CA PHE A 52 -9.06 -1.40 -20.53
C PHE A 52 -9.13 -0.13 -19.66
N TYR A 53 -8.15 0.77 -19.79
CA TYR A 53 -8.09 2.01 -19.02
C TYR A 53 -8.49 3.19 -19.90
N ALA A 54 -9.47 3.98 -19.46
CA ALA A 54 -9.89 5.19 -20.15
C ALA A 54 -8.79 6.27 -20.06
N GLU A 55 -8.40 6.87 -21.20
CA GLU A 55 -7.33 7.88 -21.24
C GLU A 55 -7.70 9.18 -20.48
N LYS A 56 -8.97 9.59 -20.50
CA LYS A 56 -9.46 10.83 -19.87
C LYS A 56 -10.96 10.77 -19.55
N LEU A 57 -11.37 10.28 -18.39
CA LEU A 57 -12.64 10.69 -17.77
C LEU A 57 -12.63 10.42 -16.26
N GLY A 58 -12.69 11.50 -15.46
CA GLY A 58 -12.93 11.44 -14.02
C GLY A 58 -11.70 11.28 -13.11
N ARG A 59 -11.93 10.84 -11.87
CA ARG A 59 -10.91 10.61 -10.83
C ARG A 59 -9.85 9.63 -11.37
N ARG A 60 -8.57 9.97 -11.21
CA ARG A 60 -7.46 9.08 -11.64
C ARG A 60 -7.65 7.69 -11.04
N SER A 61 -7.76 6.68 -11.91
CA SER A 61 -7.81 5.28 -11.51
C SER A 61 -6.47 4.84 -10.91
N ILE A 62 -6.49 3.74 -10.17
CA ILE A 62 -5.28 3.16 -9.60
C ILE A 62 -4.40 2.64 -10.75
N PRO A 63 -3.09 2.95 -10.79
CA PRO A 63 -2.20 2.33 -11.77
C PRO A 63 -2.27 0.79 -11.69
N PRO A 64 -2.33 0.06 -12.82
CA PRO A 64 -2.40 -1.40 -12.82
C PRO A 64 -1.36 -2.07 -11.91
N GLY A 65 -0.09 -1.67 -12.00
CA GLY A 65 0.97 -2.22 -11.14
C GLY A 65 0.66 -2.10 -9.65
N ARG A 66 0.08 -0.96 -9.22
CA ARG A 66 -0.31 -0.73 -7.82
C ARG A 66 -1.52 -1.59 -7.43
N TYR A 67 -2.52 -1.71 -8.30
CA TYR A 67 -3.68 -2.57 -8.05
C TYR A 67 -3.26 -4.04 -7.84
N PHE A 68 -2.46 -4.60 -8.74
CA PHE A 68 -1.98 -5.97 -8.60
C PHE A 68 -1.09 -6.18 -7.38
N ARG A 69 -0.30 -5.18 -6.98
CA ARG A 69 0.46 -5.23 -5.72
C ARG A 69 -0.46 -5.30 -4.49
N MET A 70 -1.58 -4.59 -4.49
CA MET A 70 -2.58 -4.68 -3.42
C MET A 70 -3.20 -6.09 -3.38
N LEU A 71 -3.49 -6.70 -4.53
CA LEU A 71 -3.96 -8.08 -4.60
C LEU A 71 -2.92 -9.09 -4.09
N LEU A 72 -1.64 -8.89 -4.39
CA LEU A 72 -0.55 -9.72 -3.86
C LEU A 72 -0.51 -9.67 -2.32
N ILE A 73 -0.69 -8.48 -1.73
CA ILE A 73 -0.78 -8.34 -0.26
C ILE A 73 -1.96 -9.16 0.27
N GLY A 74 -3.14 -9.01 -0.34
CA GLY A 74 -4.32 -9.77 0.04
C GLY A 74 -4.07 -11.29 -0.02
N TYR A 75 -3.46 -11.76 -1.10
CA TYR A 75 -3.13 -13.17 -1.28
C TYR A 75 -2.11 -13.67 -0.25
N PHE A 76 -1.01 -12.96 -0.02
CA PHE A 76 0.05 -13.40 0.88
C PHE A 76 -0.33 -13.31 2.36
N GLU A 77 -1.22 -12.38 2.73
CA GLU A 77 -1.66 -12.19 4.12
C GLU A 77 -3.02 -12.83 4.41
N GLY A 78 -3.64 -13.51 3.43
CA GLY A 78 -4.94 -14.18 3.60
C GLY A 78 -6.09 -13.20 3.86
N ILE A 79 -6.06 -12.03 3.20
CA ILE A 79 -7.07 -10.99 3.34
C ILE A 79 -8.00 -11.00 2.13
N ASP A 80 -9.21 -11.49 2.33
CA ASP A 80 -10.17 -11.71 1.24
C ASP A 80 -11.03 -10.49 0.90
N SER A 81 -10.94 -9.40 1.67
CA SER A 81 -11.75 -8.19 1.44
C SER A 81 -10.91 -7.03 0.91
N GLU A 82 -11.42 -6.36 -0.11
CA GLU A 82 -10.84 -5.11 -0.66
C GLU A 82 -10.61 -4.07 0.44
N ARG A 83 -11.58 -3.90 1.33
CA ARG A 83 -11.47 -3.01 2.50
C ARG A 83 -10.37 -3.43 3.46
N GLY A 84 -10.26 -4.73 3.74
CA GLY A 84 -9.19 -5.27 4.57
C GLY A 84 -7.81 -5.00 3.97
N ILE A 85 -7.65 -5.17 2.66
CA ILE A 85 -6.41 -4.87 1.94
C ILE A 85 -6.09 -3.37 2.05
N CYS A 86 -7.06 -2.49 1.80
CA CYS A 86 -6.88 -1.04 1.95
C CYS A 86 -6.41 -0.65 3.36
N TRP A 87 -7.06 -1.20 4.40
CA TRP A 87 -6.68 -0.96 5.80
C TRP A 87 -5.28 -1.47 6.11
N ARG A 88 -4.96 -2.67 5.64
CA ARG A 88 -3.64 -3.26 5.85
C ARG A 88 -2.53 -2.42 5.23
N CYS A 89 -2.76 -1.93 4.02
CA CYS A 89 -1.85 -1.03 3.31
C CYS A 89 -1.72 0.34 3.99
N ALA A 90 -2.77 0.83 4.66
CA ALA A 90 -2.74 2.10 5.37
C ALA A 90 -1.98 2.03 6.71
N ASP A 91 -1.99 0.86 7.35
CA ASP A 91 -1.41 0.60 8.68
C ASP A 91 0.10 0.30 8.66
N SER A 92 0.69 0.02 7.49
CA SER A 92 2.10 -0.38 7.38
C SER A 92 2.90 0.51 6.43
N LEU A 93 3.93 1.18 6.98
CA LEU A 93 4.85 1.99 6.17
C LEU A 93 5.54 1.15 5.09
N SER A 94 6.04 -0.03 5.43
CA SER A 94 6.66 -0.96 4.47
C SER A 94 5.73 -1.37 3.33
N LEU A 95 4.42 -1.47 3.57
CA LEU A 95 3.45 -1.76 2.51
C LEU A 95 3.20 -0.52 1.65
N ARG A 96 3.18 0.69 2.23
CA ARG A 96 3.11 1.94 1.45
C ARG A 96 4.31 2.07 0.52
N GLU A 97 5.51 1.74 0.99
CA GLU A 97 6.72 1.68 0.17
C GLU A 97 6.62 0.61 -0.92
N PHE A 98 6.11 -0.58 -0.59
CA PHE A 98 5.85 -1.64 -1.56
C PHE A 98 4.88 -1.21 -2.67
N LEU A 99 3.87 -0.42 -2.33
CA LEU A 99 2.89 0.20 -3.24
C LEU A 99 3.42 1.43 -3.98
N GLN A 100 4.65 1.86 -3.70
CA GLN A 100 5.28 3.03 -4.29
C GLN A 100 4.44 4.30 -4.08
N LEU A 101 3.94 4.47 -2.86
CA LEU A 101 3.21 5.66 -2.44
C LEU A 101 4.18 6.72 -1.93
N GLY A 102 3.95 7.97 -2.32
CA GLY A 102 4.63 9.10 -1.69
C GLY A 102 4.29 9.23 -0.19
N PRO A 103 5.11 9.93 0.61
CA PRO A 103 4.88 10.10 2.06
C PRO A 103 3.47 10.62 2.38
N THR A 104 2.95 11.54 1.57
CA THR A 104 1.63 12.16 1.71
C THR A 104 0.55 11.55 0.83
N GLU A 105 0.87 10.54 0.01
CA GLU A 105 -0.08 9.93 -0.92
C GLU A 105 -1.00 8.97 -0.16
N SER A 106 -2.31 9.08 -0.37
CA SER A 106 -3.26 8.16 0.26
C SER A 106 -3.23 6.79 -0.41
N VAL A 107 -3.40 5.73 0.39
CA VAL A 107 -3.67 4.40 -0.13
C VAL A 107 -4.98 4.45 -0.91
N PRO A 108 -5.06 3.82 -2.10
CA PRO A 108 -6.32 3.73 -2.83
C PRO A 108 -7.44 3.14 -1.96
N ASP A 109 -8.63 3.75 -2.04
CA ASP A 109 -9.79 3.27 -1.32
C ASP A 109 -10.43 2.05 -2.01
N HIS A 110 -11.24 1.32 -1.27
CA HIS A 110 -11.98 0.15 -1.74
C HIS A 110 -12.89 0.49 -2.94
N SER A 111 -13.46 1.69 -3.01
CA SER A 111 -14.27 2.11 -4.17
C SER A 111 -13.47 2.16 -5.47
N SER A 112 -12.17 2.38 -5.38
CA SER A 112 -11.27 2.36 -6.53
C SER A 112 -10.88 0.93 -6.94
N LEU A 113 -10.93 -0.04 -6.02
CA LEU A 113 -10.71 -1.46 -6.30
C LEU A 113 -11.94 -2.09 -6.98
N SER A 114 -13.14 -1.78 -6.48
CA SER A 114 -14.39 -2.29 -7.04
C SER A 114 -14.66 -1.78 -8.47
N LEU A 115 -14.09 -0.64 -8.86
CA LEU A 115 -14.23 -0.09 -10.22
C LEU A 115 -13.43 -0.86 -11.27
N LEU A 116 -12.43 -1.65 -10.85
CA LEU A 116 -11.53 -2.42 -11.72
C LEU A 116 -11.89 -3.91 -11.79
N SER A 117 -12.76 -4.38 -10.90
CA SER A 117 -13.20 -5.78 -10.83
C SER A 117 -14.48 -6.06 -11.63
N HIS A 118 -15.07 -5.04 -12.28
CA HIS A 118 -16.24 -5.13 -13.16
C HIS A 118 -15.87 -4.77 -14.59
#